data_AF-A0A3D3YQJ2-F1
#
_entry.id   AF-A0A3D3YQJ2-F1
#
_cell.length_a   1.000
_cell.length_b   1.000
_cell.length_c   1.000
_cell.angle_alpha   90.00
_cell.angle_beta   90.00
_cell.angle_gamma   90.00
#
_symmetry.space_group_name_H-M   'P 1'
#
loop_
_entity.id
_entity.type
_entity.pdbx_description
1 polymer ?
#
loop_
_entity_poly.entity_id
_entity_poly.type
_entity_poly.pdbx_seq_one_letter_code
_entity_poly.pdbx_strand_id
1 'polypeptide(L)'
;MAKLNLNREPMPRQDPKARGRNFNEVALGYTPEQAQAEASRCIQCPKRPCTEGCPVEVDIPGFIKALQDGNMPEAVKILKSKNSLPGICGRVCPQEMQCEAKCTLAKKGAPIAIGRLERFVADWERTNQEALDTPAPPPQSTGKQVAVVGSGPAGLTAAADLVKLGHRVTIFEALHVAGGVLMYGIPEFRLPKGIVQNEVNYVTSLGVELKLDSVIGKISTVDELLDSDYQAVFLGTGAGLPMFLNIPGENLNGIYSANEFLTRVNLMKGYRFPEYDTPVKVGRKVAVVGGGNVAMDSARCALRLGADEVYIVYRRSEAEMPARREEVENAQEEGIQFKLLTNPKRLLGDEENWVTGIECYKMELGEPDASGRRRPVTVPGSEFVIDVDVVIIALGTTPNPLIASTTKGLQTT
;
A
#
# COMPACT_ATOMS: atom_id res chain seq x y z
N MET A 1 35.90 8.12 19.51
CA MET A 1 34.60 7.95 18.81
C MET A 1 34.18 6.50 18.97
N ALA A 2 32.96 6.23 19.43
CA ALA A 2 32.44 4.86 19.46
C ALA A 2 32.47 4.27 18.04
N LYS A 3 32.86 3.00 17.92
CA LYS A 3 32.90 2.29 16.64
C LYS A 3 31.47 2.22 16.07
N LEU A 4 31.30 2.60 14.80
CA LEU A 4 29.99 2.54 14.14
C LEU A 4 29.48 1.09 14.08
N ASN A 5 28.26 0.85 14.56
CA ASN A 5 27.59 -0.43 14.40
C ASN A 5 26.86 -0.48 13.04
N LEU A 6 27.39 -1.28 12.11
CA LEU A 6 26.83 -1.49 10.78
C LEU A 6 25.89 -2.71 10.70
N ASN A 7 25.68 -3.42 11.80
CA ASN A 7 24.74 -4.53 11.83
C ASN A 7 23.34 -3.97 12.04
N ARG A 8 22.54 -3.98 10.97
CA ARG A 8 21.12 -3.60 11.04
C ARG A 8 20.33 -4.66 11.77
N GLU A 9 19.49 -4.24 12.71
CA GLU A 9 18.64 -5.17 13.44
C GLU A 9 17.68 -5.86 12.45
N PRO A 10 17.65 -7.20 12.42
CA PRO A 10 16.74 -7.93 11.55
C PRO A 10 15.31 -7.77 12.06
N MET A 11 14.36 -7.60 11.16
CA MET A 11 12.94 -7.62 11.51
C MET A 11 12.53 -9.07 11.78
N PRO A 12 11.98 -9.39 12.96
CA PRO A 12 11.38 -10.68 13.19
C PRO A 12 10.24 -10.92 12.19
N ARG A 13 10.22 -12.09 11.57
CA ARG A 13 9.20 -12.49 10.59
C ARG A 13 8.62 -13.84 10.98
N GLN A 14 7.38 -14.09 10.58
CA GLN A 14 6.83 -15.44 10.61
C GLN A 14 7.64 -16.39 9.71
N ASP A 15 7.65 -17.68 10.06
CA ASP A 15 8.22 -18.74 9.22
C ASP A 15 7.55 -18.75 7.83
N PRO A 16 8.31 -18.85 6.72
CA PRO A 16 7.75 -18.80 5.37
C PRO A 16 6.69 -19.87 5.07
N LYS A 17 6.86 -21.10 5.56
CA LYS A 17 5.90 -22.19 5.30
C LYS A 17 4.61 -21.97 6.08
N ALA A 18 4.72 -21.50 7.33
CA ALA A 18 3.56 -21.18 8.15
C ALA A 18 2.78 -19.96 7.63
N ARG A 19 3.48 -18.88 7.28
CA ARG A 19 2.87 -17.61 6.86
C ARG A 19 2.23 -17.67 5.47
N GLY A 20 2.70 -18.58 4.61
CA GLY A 20 2.07 -18.86 3.32
C GLY A 20 0.65 -19.44 3.42
N ARG A 21 0.18 -19.77 4.63
CA ARG A 21 -1.14 -20.39 4.89
C ARG A 21 -2.04 -19.57 5.81
N ASN A 22 -1.68 -18.32 6.11
CA ASN A 22 -2.50 -17.44 6.93
C ASN A 22 -2.38 -15.97 6.49
N PHE A 23 -3.35 -15.14 6.90
CA PHE A 23 -3.40 -13.71 6.59
C PHE A 23 -2.83 -12.81 7.69
N ASN A 24 -2.17 -13.38 8.71
CA ASN A 24 -1.55 -12.60 9.78
C ASN A 24 -0.30 -11.87 9.28
N GLU A 25 0.05 -10.76 9.94
CA GLU A 25 1.17 -9.90 9.56
C GLU A 25 2.50 -10.66 9.50
N VAL A 26 3.19 -10.60 8.36
CA VAL A 26 4.47 -11.31 8.17
C VAL A 26 5.59 -10.72 9.00
N ALA A 27 5.76 -9.40 8.94
CA ALA A 27 6.73 -8.68 9.76
C ALA A 27 6.11 -8.45 11.15
N LEU A 28 6.73 -8.98 12.20
CA LEU A 28 6.16 -9.01 13.55
C LEU A 28 6.42 -7.73 14.36
N GLY A 29 7.31 -6.87 13.88
CA GLY A 29 7.73 -5.66 14.59
C GLY A 29 8.92 -5.92 15.51
N TYR A 30 9.53 -4.83 15.99
CA TYR A 30 10.63 -4.91 16.96
C TYR A 30 10.11 -5.08 18.39
N THR A 31 10.88 -5.80 19.20
CA THR A 31 10.79 -5.68 20.66
C THR A 31 11.38 -4.34 21.13
N PRO A 32 11.10 -3.89 22.37
CA PRO A 32 11.74 -2.68 22.92
C PRO A 32 13.27 -2.72 22.85
N GLU A 33 13.88 -3.88 23.12
CA GLU A 33 15.33 -4.07 23.10
C GLU A 33 15.88 -3.93 21.67
N GLN A 34 15.20 -4.52 20.68
CA GLN A 34 15.58 -4.41 19.27
C GLN A 34 15.40 -2.97 18.75
N ALA A 35 14.31 -2.30 19.12
CA ALA A 35 14.07 -0.92 18.75
C ALA A 35 15.16 0.00 19.34
N GLN A 36 15.53 -0.20 20.61
CA GLN A 36 16.61 0.54 21.26
C GLN A 36 17.97 0.27 20.60
N ALA A 37 18.27 -0.99 20.28
CA ALA A 37 19.51 -1.38 19.61
C ALA A 37 19.62 -0.72 18.22
N GLU A 38 18.56 -0.79 17.41
CA GLU A 38 18.51 -0.18 16.08
C GLU A 38 18.58 1.35 16.15
N ALA A 39 17.84 1.96 17.07
CA ALA A 39 17.85 3.40 17.28
C ALA A 39 19.23 3.90 17.70
N SER A 40 19.95 3.15 18.55
CA SER A 40 21.31 3.47 19.00
C SER A 40 22.35 3.53 17.87
N ARG A 41 22.04 2.98 16.69
CA ARG A 41 22.89 3.10 15.50
C ARG A 41 22.79 4.48 14.84
N CYS A 42 21.73 5.24 15.11
CA CYS A 42 21.53 6.57 14.52
C CYS A 42 22.61 7.53 15.01
N ILE A 43 23.37 8.09 14.07
CA ILE A 43 24.51 8.99 14.35
C ILE A 43 24.11 10.46 14.51
N GLN A 44 22.81 10.77 14.62
CA GLN A 44 22.29 12.13 14.83
C GLN A 44 22.91 13.16 13.88
N CYS A 45 22.80 12.90 12.56
CA CYS A 45 23.39 13.73 11.51
C CYS A 45 22.90 15.20 11.62
N PRO A 46 23.78 16.20 11.74
CA PRO A 46 23.36 17.60 11.80
C PRO A 46 22.57 18.06 10.57
N LYS A 47 22.94 17.54 9.38
CA LYS A 47 22.27 17.86 8.10
C LYS A 47 20.99 17.06 7.83
N ARG A 48 20.65 16.08 8.68
CA ARG A 48 19.39 15.29 8.61
C ARG A 48 18.95 14.84 7.20
N PRO A 49 19.81 14.23 6.36
CA PRO A 49 19.44 13.87 4.98
C PRO A 49 18.28 12.86 4.88
N CYS A 50 18.04 12.07 5.94
CA CYS A 50 16.89 11.18 6.01
C CYS A 50 15.55 11.94 6.03
N THR A 51 15.50 13.13 6.65
CA THR A 51 14.31 14.00 6.66
C THR A 51 14.02 14.54 5.27
N GLU A 52 15.04 14.98 4.52
CA GLU A 52 14.89 15.38 3.11
C GLU A 52 14.42 14.22 2.21
N GLY A 53 14.78 12.99 2.56
CA GLY A 53 14.33 11.78 1.87
C GLY A 53 12.89 11.36 2.21
N CYS A 54 12.28 11.95 3.24
CA CYS A 54 10.90 11.69 3.63
C CYS A 54 9.97 12.67 2.90
N PRO A 55 8.96 12.20 2.14
CA PRO A 55 8.07 13.09 1.39
C PRO A 55 7.30 14.12 2.23
N VAL A 56 7.10 13.86 3.52
CA VAL A 56 6.42 14.76 4.47
C VAL A 56 7.38 15.35 5.51
N GLU A 57 8.69 15.16 5.31
CA GLU A 57 9.75 15.76 6.13
C GLU A 57 9.61 15.49 7.63
N VAL A 58 9.28 14.24 8.00
CA VAL A 58 9.29 13.80 9.42
C VAL A 58 10.64 14.14 10.05
N ASP A 59 10.63 14.66 11.29
CA ASP A 59 11.84 14.85 12.08
C ASP A 59 12.38 13.50 12.59
N ILE A 60 13.02 12.78 11.66
CA ILE A 60 13.53 11.42 11.86
C ILE A 60 14.58 11.37 12.97
N PRO A 61 15.63 12.21 12.97
CA PRO A 61 16.59 12.22 14.06
C PRO A 61 15.95 12.55 15.41
N GLY A 62 14.96 13.45 15.42
CA GLY A 62 14.22 13.86 16.61
C GLY A 62 13.47 12.70 17.27
N PHE A 63 12.58 12.01 16.54
CA PHE A 63 11.81 10.91 17.15
C PHE A 63 12.71 9.74 17.54
N ILE A 64 13.77 9.47 16.76
CA ILE A 64 14.75 8.42 17.10
C ILE A 64 15.50 8.81 18.38
N LYS A 65 15.85 10.09 18.56
CA LYS A 65 16.49 10.58 19.77
C LYS A 65 15.58 10.43 20.99
N ALA A 66 14.31 10.81 20.86
CA ALA A 66 13.32 10.63 21.92
C ALA A 66 13.18 9.15 22.32
N LEU A 67 13.15 8.24 21.33
CA LEU A 67 13.14 6.80 21.58
C LEU A 67 14.44 6.31 22.26
N GLN A 68 15.61 6.77 21.81
CA GLN A 68 16.89 6.46 22.47
C GLN A 68 16.92 6.87 23.95
N ASP A 69 16.29 8.01 24.27
CA ASP A 69 16.20 8.58 25.62
C ASP A 69 15.06 7.96 26.45
N GLY A 70 14.33 6.98 25.90
CA GLY A 70 13.22 6.31 26.57
C GLY A 70 11.94 7.14 26.66
N ASN A 71 11.88 8.29 25.97
CA ASN A 71 10.72 9.18 25.97
C ASN A 71 9.79 8.87 24.78
N MET A 72 9.03 7.79 24.92
CA MET A 72 8.08 7.34 23.90
C MET A 72 6.95 8.35 23.60
N PRO A 73 6.33 9.04 24.59
CA PRO A 73 5.33 10.08 24.31
C PRO A 73 5.87 11.20 23.41
N GLU A 74 7.10 11.67 23.65
CA GLU A 74 7.73 12.69 22.81
C GLU A 74 8.04 12.14 21.40
N ALA A 75 8.47 10.88 21.28
CA ALA A 75 8.68 10.24 19.98
C ALA A 75 7.39 10.21 19.15
N VAL A 76 6.26 9.85 19.77
CA VAL A 76 4.93 9.87 19.14
C VAL A 76 4.56 11.28 18.70
N LYS A 77 4.72 12.27 19.58
CA LYS A 77 4.40 13.67 19.29
C LYS A 77 5.22 14.21 18.11
N ILE A 78 6.51 13.91 18.06
CA ILE A 78 7.38 14.31 16.96
C ILE A 78 6.93 13.66 15.65
N LEU A 79 6.63 12.36 15.63
CA LEU A 79 6.11 11.68 14.42
C LEU A 79 4.80 12.31 13.93
N LYS A 80 3.83 12.47 14.85
CA LYS A 80 2.48 12.98 14.52
C LYS A 80 2.43 14.47 14.21
N SER A 81 3.52 15.20 14.43
CA SER A 81 3.64 16.60 13.98
C SER A 81 3.66 16.76 12.46
N LYS A 82 4.06 15.70 11.73
CA LYS A 82 4.20 15.70 10.26
C LYS A 82 3.46 14.56 9.58
N ASN A 83 3.33 13.41 10.23
CA ASN A 83 2.67 12.25 9.65
C ASN A 83 1.40 11.91 10.45
N SER A 84 0.24 12.03 9.80
CA SER A 84 -1.05 11.67 10.40
C SER A 84 -1.32 10.16 10.37
N LEU A 85 -0.48 9.35 9.70
CA LEU A 85 -0.67 7.90 9.48
C LEU A 85 0.61 7.06 9.76
N PRO A 86 1.34 7.27 10.88
CA PRO A 86 2.64 6.62 11.11
C PRO A 86 2.53 5.09 11.24
N GLY A 87 1.42 4.56 11.76
CA GLY A 87 1.17 3.12 11.84
C GLY A 87 1.07 2.45 10.48
N ILE A 88 0.74 3.22 9.43
CA ILE A 88 0.68 2.77 8.03
C ILE A 88 2.03 3.00 7.35
N CYS A 89 2.57 4.23 7.38
CA CYS A 89 3.79 4.59 6.63
C CYS A 89 5.00 3.73 7.02
N GLY A 90 5.18 3.43 8.31
CA GLY A 90 6.25 2.56 8.78
C GLY A 90 6.21 1.14 8.19
N ARG A 91 5.04 0.69 7.74
CA ARG A 91 4.83 -0.64 7.14
C ARG A 91 4.98 -0.65 5.62
N VAL A 92 4.44 0.36 4.94
CA VAL A 92 4.22 0.28 3.48
C VAL A 92 5.07 1.25 2.65
N CYS A 93 5.74 2.22 3.27
CA CYS A 93 6.64 3.09 2.52
C CYS A 93 7.75 2.28 1.83
N PRO A 94 8.15 2.60 0.59
CA PRO A 94 9.33 2.05 -0.03
C PRO A 94 10.57 2.79 0.49
N GLN A 95 10.97 2.51 1.73
CA GLN A 95 12.04 3.26 2.39
C GLN A 95 13.37 3.20 1.65
N GLU A 96 13.62 2.12 0.89
CA GLU A 96 14.77 1.92 0.02
C GLU A 96 14.87 2.93 -1.13
N MET A 97 13.81 3.69 -1.40
CA MET A 97 13.77 4.80 -2.35
C MET A 97 13.53 6.16 -1.67
N GLN A 98 13.40 6.19 -0.34
CA GLN A 98 13.01 7.37 0.44
C GLN A 98 14.01 7.66 1.57
N CYS A 99 13.53 7.74 2.81
CA CYS A 99 14.30 8.16 3.98
C CYS A 99 15.53 7.27 4.25
N GLU A 100 15.41 5.96 4.08
CA GLU A 100 16.53 5.02 4.28
C GLU A 100 17.56 5.13 3.15
N ALA A 101 17.13 5.41 1.92
CA ALA A 101 18.02 5.66 0.79
C ALA A 101 18.93 6.89 1.00
N LYS A 102 18.42 7.91 1.68
CA LYS A 102 19.16 9.14 2.01
C LYS A 102 19.94 9.06 3.33
N CYS A 103 19.79 7.99 4.10
CA CYS A 103 20.53 7.82 5.34
C CYS A 103 22.05 7.82 5.09
N THR A 104 22.83 8.55 5.88
CA THR A 104 24.29 8.59 5.74
C THR A 104 24.94 7.20 5.83
N LEU A 105 24.38 6.29 6.64
CA LEU A 105 24.86 4.93 6.77
C LEU A 105 24.48 4.02 5.58
N ALA A 106 23.56 4.45 4.71
CA ALA A 106 23.23 3.73 3.48
C ALA A 106 24.45 3.58 2.55
N LYS A 107 25.34 4.58 2.54
CA LYS A 107 26.62 4.54 1.80
C LYS A 107 27.55 3.41 2.25
N LYS A 108 27.32 2.85 3.45
CA LYS A 108 28.04 1.71 4.01
C LYS A 108 27.20 0.42 4.00
N GLY A 109 26.10 0.40 3.24
CA GLY A 109 25.20 -0.75 3.15
C GLY A 109 24.34 -0.99 4.40
N ALA A 110 24.29 -0.04 5.33
CA ALA A 110 23.68 -0.24 6.64
C ALA A 110 22.83 0.95 7.09
N PRO A 111 21.81 1.37 6.32
CA PRO A 111 20.92 2.46 6.73
C PRO A 111 20.24 2.13 8.08
N ILE A 112 19.81 3.18 8.77
CA ILE A 112 18.90 3.03 9.91
C ILE A 112 17.57 2.52 9.40
N ALA A 113 16.95 1.57 10.09
CA ALA A 113 15.65 1.02 9.78
C ALA A 113 14.52 1.98 10.21
N ILE A 114 14.49 3.16 9.60
CA ILE A 114 13.61 4.27 9.97
C ILE A 114 12.15 3.83 9.94
N GLY A 115 11.71 3.11 8.89
CA GLY A 115 10.32 2.65 8.80
C GLY A 115 9.94 1.68 9.92
N ARG A 116 10.89 0.84 10.36
CA ARG A 116 10.67 -0.12 11.44
C ARG A 116 10.59 0.56 12.81
N LEU A 117 11.38 1.62 13.02
CA LEU A 117 11.31 2.44 14.23
C LEU A 117 10.04 3.29 14.26
N GLU A 118 9.64 3.88 13.14
CA GLU A 118 8.35 4.59 13.00
C GLU A 118 7.18 3.67 13.33
N ARG A 119 7.17 2.47 12.74
CA ARG A 119 6.21 1.41 13.05
C ARG A 119 6.20 1.09 14.56
N PHE A 120 7.36 0.87 15.17
CA PHE A 120 7.46 0.53 16.58
C PHE A 120 6.84 1.60 17.47
N VAL A 121 7.14 2.88 17.20
CA VAL A 121 6.59 4.01 17.97
C VAL A 121 5.07 4.09 17.80
N ALA A 122 4.55 3.94 16.58
CA ALA A 122 3.11 3.94 16.33
C ALA A 122 2.39 2.73 16.96
N ASP A 123 3.00 1.55 16.93
CA ASP A 123 2.45 0.35 17.56
C ASP A 123 2.44 0.48 19.10
N TRP A 124 3.45 1.11 19.69
CA TRP A 124 3.50 1.44 21.12
C TRP A 124 2.40 2.44 21.52
N GLU A 125 2.22 3.51 20.74
CA GLU A 125 1.17 4.50 20.98
C GLU A 125 -0.20 3.85 21.09
N ARG A 126 -0.50 2.96 20.15
CA ARG A 126 -1.79 2.26 20.05
C ARG A 126 -2.14 1.47 21.31
N THR A 127 -1.15 0.93 22.03
CA THR A 127 -1.36 0.14 23.24
C THR A 127 -1.11 0.92 24.54
N ASN A 128 -0.68 2.18 24.45
CA ASN A 128 -0.32 3.02 25.60
C ASN A 128 -0.97 4.42 25.53
N GLN A 129 -2.23 4.51 25.05
CA GLN A 129 -2.92 5.80 24.90
C GLN A 129 -3.04 6.58 26.21
N GLU A 130 -3.14 5.89 27.35
CA GLU A 130 -3.20 6.51 28.69
C GLU A 130 -1.89 7.22 29.08
N ALA A 131 -0.77 6.85 28.46
CA ALA A 131 0.54 7.45 28.70
C ALA A 131 0.79 8.72 27.86
N LEU A 132 -0.15 9.09 26.99
CA LEU A 132 -0.09 10.30 26.19
C LEU A 132 -0.80 11.43 26.94
N ASP A 133 -0.20 12.63 26.92
CA ASP A 133 -0.80 13.82 27.51
C ASP A 133 -2.19 14.11 26.90
N THR A 134 -3.01 14.81 27.69
CA THR A 134 -4.37 15.23 27.33
C THR A 134 -4.40 15.93 25.96
N PRO A 135 -5.44 15.71 25.12
CA PRO A 135 -5.53 16.34 23.80
C PRO A 135 -5.32 17.85 23.89
N ALA A 136 -4.54 18.40 22.94
CA ALA A 136 -4.44 19.84 22.78
C ALA A 136 -5.85 20.46 22.70
N PRO A 137 -6.06 21.67 23.25
CA PRO A 137 -7.35 22.33 23.16
C PRO A 137 -7.79 22.41 21.70
N PRO A 138 -9.09 22.27 21.42
CA PRO A 138 -9.59 22.32 20.05
C PRO A 138 -9.18 23.66 19.41
N PRO A 139 -8.81 23.64 18.11
CA PRO A 139 -8.39 24.86 17.43
C PRO A 139 -9.55 25.87 17.37
N GLN A 140 -9.19 27.15 17.31
CA GLN A 140 -10.19 28.21 17.14
C GLN A 140 -10.93 28.01 15.82
N SER A 141 -12.26 27.96 15.89
CA SER A 141 -13.10 27.77 14.70
C SER A 141 -12.90 28.92 13.70
N THR A 142 -12.71 28.54 12.44
CA THR A 142 -12.67 29.46 11.30
C THR A 142 -14.06 29.78 10.75
N GLY A 143 -15.10 29.03 11.15
CA GLY A 143 -16.44 29.09 10.58
C GLY A 143 -16.57 28.53 9.15
N LYS A 144 -15.47 28.02 8.55
CA LYS A 144 -15.47 27.50 7.18
C LYS A 144 -15.63 25.98 7.14
N GLN A 145 -16.33 25.48 6.13
CA GLN A 145 -16.56 24.06 5.90
C GLN A 145 -15.83 23.59 4.63
N VAL A 146 -15.22 22.40 4.69
CA VAL A 146 -14.51 21.77 3.58
C VAL A 146 -15.01 20.35 3.37
N ALA A 147 -15.33 20.00 2.12
CA ALA A 147 -15.65 18.64 1.72
C ALA A 147 -14.38 17.93 1.23
N VAL A 148 -14.17 16.69 1.66
CA VAL A 148 -13.06 15.84 1.24
C VAL A 148 -13.64 14.63 0.53
N VAL A 149 -13.38 14.47 -0.76
CA VAL A 149 -13.92 13.36 -1.57
C VAL A 149 -12.90 12.24 -1.66
N GLY A 150 -13.19 11.12 -0.99
CA GLY A 150 -12.34 9.94 -0.86
C GLY A 150 -11.63 9.88 0.50
N SER A 151 -11.70 8.72 1.15
CA SER A 151 -11.08 8.45 2.47
C SER A 151 -9.77 7.68 2.39
N GLY A 152 -9.10 7.71 1.23
CA GLY A 152 -7.73 7.20 1.11
C GLY A 152 -6.72 8.01 1.94
N PRO A 153 -5.43 7.64 1.91
CA PRO A 153 -4.38 8.34 2.66
C PRO A 153 -4.41 9.87 2.46
N ALA A 154 -4.56 10.32 1.22
CA ALA A 154 -4.62 11.75 0.89
C ALA A 154 -5.79 12.47 1.57
N GLY A 155 -7.00 11.89 1.52
CA GLY A 155 -8.19 12.48 2.13
C GLY A 155 -8.12 12.49 3.66
N LEU A 156 -7.65 11.38 4.27
CA LEU A 156 -7.46 11.29 5.72
C LEU A 156 -6.45 12.32 6.22
N THR A 157 -5.32 12.48 5.53
CA THR A 157 -4.31 13.48 5.89
C THR A 157 -4.84 14.90 5.71
N ALA A 158 -5.45 15.21 4.55
CA ALA A 158 -6.04 16.52 4.30
C ALA A 158 -7.09 16.89 5.37
N ALA A 159 -7.96 15.95 5.72
CA ALA A 159 -8.98 16.17 6.74
C ALA A 159 -8.38 16.41 8.13
N ALA A 160 -7.38 15.62 8.53
CA ALA A 160 -6.69 15.78 9.81
C ALA A 160 -6.05 17.17 9.94
N ASP A 161 -5.38 17.65 8.89
CA ASP A 161 -4.71 18.94 8.89
C ASP A 161 -5.72 20.10 8.86
N LEU A 162 -6.75 20.01 8.02
CA LEU A 162 -7.80 21.03 7.94
C LEU A 162 -8.56 21.20 9.25
N VAL A 163 -8.85 20.11 9.96
CA VAL A 163 -9.49 20.19 11.28
C VAL A 163 -8.56 20.79 12.32
N LYS A 164 -7.26 20.45 12.32
CA LYS A 164 -6.25 21.10 13.18
C LYS A 164 -6.11 22.61 12.91
N LEU A 165 -6.46 23.07 11.71
CA LEU A 165 -6.52 24.49 11.34
C LEU A 165 -7.85 25.18 11.72
N GLY A 166 -8.80 24.45 12.32
CA GLY A 166 -10.08 25.01 12.79
C GLY A 166 -11.18 25.03 11.72
N HIS A 167 -11.06 24.26 10.64
CA HIS A 167 -12.14 24.07 9.67
C HIS A 167 -13.08 22.94 10.08
N ARG A 168 -14.35 23.04 9.70
CA ARG A 168 -15.29 21.92 9.77
C ARG A 168 -15.09 21.04 8.53
N VAL A 169 -14.87 19.74 8.71
CA VAL A 169 -14.53 18.86 7.59
C VAL A 169 -15.48 17.67 7.54
N THR A 170 -15.99 17.39 6.35
CA THR A 170 -16.75 16.16 6.05
C THR A 170 -16.02 15.38 4.96
N ILE A 171 -15.67 14.13 5.24
CA ILE A 171 -15.15 13.16 4.26
C ILE A 171 -16.34 12.40 3.65
N PHE A 172 -16.38 12.32 2.32
CA PHE A 172 -17.31 11.49 1.55
C PHE A 172 -16.56 10.31 0.95
N GLU A 173 -16.91 9.08 1.31
CA GLU A 173 -16.29 7.85 0.84
C GLU A 173 -17.32 7.01 0.07
N ALA A 174 -16.93 6.50 -1.09
CA ALA A 174 -17.80 5.71 -1.95
C ALA A 174 -18.10 4.32 -1.39
N LEU A 175 -17.15 3.72 -0.66
CA LEU A 175 -17.28 2.39 -0.06
C LEU A 175 -17.93 2.43 1.33
N HIS A 176 -18.37 1.26 1.78
CA HIS A 176 -18.92 1.03 3.13
C HIS A 176 -17.85 1.01 4.24
N VAL A 177 -16.57 1.25 3.90
CA VAL A 177 -15.44 1.31 4.84
C VAL A 177 -14.42 2.35 4.37
N ALA A 178 -13.92 3.16 5.30
CA ALA A 178 -12.91 4.18 5.02
C ALA A 178 -11.47 3.65 4.98
N GLY A 179 -10.61 4.29 4.21
CA GLY A 179 -9.17 3.98 4.11
C GLY A 179 -8.68 3.69 2.68
N GLY A 180 -9.60 3.59 1.71
CA GLY A 180 -9.26 3.36 0.31
C GLY A 180 -8.38 2.12 0.10
N VAL A 181 -7.27 2.26 -0.64
CA VAL A 181 -6.34 1.15 -0.96
C VAL A 181 -5.79 0.46 0.30
N LEU A 182 -5.75 1.15 1.44
CA LEU A 182 -5.32 0.57 2.71
C LEU A 182 -6.29 -0.52 3.20
N MET A 183 -7.57 -0.44 2.83
CA MET A 183 -8.60 -1.41 3.19
C MET A 183 -8.82 -2.45 2.10
N TYR A 184 -9.07 -2.04 0.85
CA TYR A 184 -9.40 -3.00 -0.21
C TYR A 184 -8.17 -3.56 -0.96
N GLY A 185 -7.04 -2.85 -0.97
CA GLY A 185 -5.89 -3.19 -1.80
C GLY A 185 -4.81 -3.97 -1.06
N ILE A 186 -4.20 -3.35 -0.04
CA ILE A 186 -3.05 -3.91 0.67
C ILE A 186 -3.49 -5.03 1.62
N PRO A 187 -3.03 -6.29 1.49
CA PRO A 187 -3.53 -7.38 2.33
C PRO A 187 -3.14 -7.28 3.81
N GLU A 188 -3.90 -7.99 4.64
CA GLU A 188 -3.75 -8.01 6.11
C GLU A 188 -2.38 -8.52 6.57
N PHE A 189 -1.75 -9.41 5.81
CA PHE A 189 -0.41 -9.92 6.09
C PHE A 189 0.71 -8.87 5.92
N ARG A 190 0.41 -7.70 5.32
CA ARG A 190 1.33 -6.57 5.18
C ARG A 190 0.86 -5.34 5.94
N LEU A 191 -0.45 -5.08 5.94
CA LEU A 191 -1.06 -3.96 6.63
C LEU A 191 -2.32 -4.43 7.37
N PRO A 192 -2.21 -4.73 8.67
CA PRO A 192 -3.35 -5.16 9.48
C PRO A 192 -4.49 -4.15 9.45
N LYS A 193 -5.72 -4.63 9.20
CA LYS A 193 -6.89 -3.76 9.01
C LYS A 193 -7.28 -2.99 10.27
N GLY A 194 -7.06 -3.59 11.44
CA GLY A 194 -7.24 -2.92 12.72
C GLY A 194 -6.34 -1.69 12.89
N ILE A 195 -5.15 -1.67 12.28
CA ILE A 195 -4.24 -0.51 12.33
C ILE A 195 -4.78 0.62 11.45
N VAL A 196 -5.23 0.30 10.24
CA VAL A 196 -5.87 1.28 9.35
C VAL A 196 -7.09 1.89 10.01
N GLN A 197 -7.96 1.07 10.61
CA GLN A 197 -9.16 1.56 11.26
C GLN A 197 -8.84 2.43 12.47
N ASN A 198 -7.77 2.13 13.22
CA ASN A 198 -7.34 3.00 14.32
C ASN A 198 -6.86 4.37 13.84
N GLU A 199 -6.16 4.42 12.71
CA GLU A 199 -5.73 5.70 12.10
C GLU A 199 -6.94 6.50 11.58
N VAL A 200 -7.92 5.83 10.96
CA VAL A 200 -9.20 6.46 10.60
C VAL A 200 -9.91 6.99 11.85
N ASN A 201 -9.98 6.20 12.91
CA ASN A 201 -10.62 6.59 14.17
C ASN A 201 -9.92 7.80 14.80
N TYR A 202 -8.59 7.85 14.75
CA TYR A 202 -7.81 9.02 15.17
C TYR A 202 -8.20 10.27 14.37
N VAL A 203 -8.29 10.19 13.03
CA VAL A 203 -8.72 11.34 12.22
C VAL A 203 -10.15 11.78 12.57
N THR A 204 -11.07 10.84 12.75
CA THR A 204 -12.45 11.18 13.15
C THR A 204 -12.54 11.74 14.57
N SER A 205 -11.68 11.32 15.50
CA SER A 205 -11.68 11.83 16.88
C SER A 205 -11.22 13.29 16.99
N LEU A 206 -10.58 13.83 15.94
CA LEU A 206 -10.28 15.25 15.83
C LEU A 206 -11.54 16.10 15.55
N GLY A 207 -12.67 15.49 15.20
CA GLY A 207 -13.92 16.18 14.85
C GLY A 207 -14.25 16.17 13.35
N VAL A 208 -13.58 15.32 12.57
CA VAL A 208 -13.92 15.09 11.15
C VAL A 208 -15.20 14.23 11.06
N GLU A 209 -16.18 14.70 10.29
CA GLU A 209 -17.36 13.90 9.94
C GLU A 209 -17.02 12.94 8.78
N LEU A 210 -17.46 11.69 8.87
CA LEU A 210 -17.24 10.67 7.84
C LEU A 210 -18.58 10.15 7.31
N LYS A 211 -18.82 10.31 6.01
CA LYS A 211 -19.99 9.78 5.30
C LYS A 211 -19.55 8.68 4.33
N LEU A 212 -19.87 7.45 4.68
CA LEU A 212 -19.63 6.26 3.86
C LEU A 212 -20.74 6.11 2.81
N ASP A 213 -20.58 5.15 1.89
CA ASP A 213 -21.55 4.83 0.83
C ASP A 213 -21.99 6.06 0.00
N SER A 214 -21.10 7.03 -0.12
CA SER A 214 -21.32 8.36 -0.69
C SER A 214 -20.52 8.53 -1.99
N VAL A 215 -21.10 8.05 -3.10
CA VAL A 215 -20.48 8.14 -4.43
C VAL A 215 -20.66 9.52 -5.04
N ILE A 216 -19.69 10.42 -4.82
CA ILE A 216 -19.65 11.74 -5.48
C ILE A 216 -19.47 11.56 -7.01
N GLY A 217 -20.20 12.35 -7.79
CA GLY A 217 -20.44 12.18 -9.22
C GLY A 217 -21.67 11.33 -9.55
N LYS A 218 -22.33 10.72 -8.55
CA LYS A 218 -23.62 10.02 -8.71
C LYS A 218 -24.68 10.49 -7.72
N ILE A 219 -24.37 10.48 -6.42
CA ILE A 219 -25.29 10.88 -5.34
C ILE A 219 -25.33 12.40 -5.22
N SER A 220 -24.19 13.05 -5.35
CA SER A 220 -24.05 14.50 -5.48
C SER A 220 -22.84 14.81 -6.36
N THR A 221 -22.81 15.98 -6.99
CA THR A 221 -21.67 16.44 -7.82
C THR A 221 -20.75 17.37 -7.04
N VAL A 222 -19.56 17.64 -7.57
CA VAL A 222 -18.64 18.64 -6.98
C VAL A 222 -19.26 20.04 -7.01
N ASP A 223 -19.95 20.38 -8.10
CA ASP A 223 -20.66 21.66 -8.24
C ASP A 223 -21.74 21.80 -7.16
N GLU A 224 -22.56 20.76 -6.92
CA GLU A 224 -23.56 20.77 -5.84
C GLU A 224 -22.96 20.87 -4.43
N LEU A 225 -21.78 20.28 -4.20
CA LEU A 225 -21.06 20.44 -2.93
C LEU A 225 -20.61 21.90 -2.74
N LEU A 226 -20.09 22.54 -3.79
CA LEU A 226 -19.66 23.94 -3.76
C LEU A 226 -20.84 24.94 -3.68
N ASP A 227 -21.99 24.60 -4.28
CA ASP A 227 -23.22 25.40 -4.20
C ASP A 227 -23.92 25.28 -2.83
N SER A 228 -23.49 24.32 -2.00
CA SER A 228 -23.95 24.15 -0.63
C SER A 228 -23.11 24.96 0.39
N ASP A 229 -23.06 24.55 1.65
CA ASP A 229 -22.33 25.28 2.70
C ASP A 229 -20.81 25.05 2.70
N TYR A 230 -20.25 24.30 1.73
CA TYR A 230 -18.81 24.04 1.64
C TYR A 230 -18.09 25.15 0.86
N GLN A 231 -17.07 25.74 1.46
CA GLN A 231 -16.24 26.78 0.81
C GLN A 231 -15.11 26.20 -0.05
N ALA A 232 -14.81 24.91 0.11
CA ALA A 232 -13.79 24.21 -0.67
C ALA A 232 -14.09 22.71 -0.76
N VAL A 233 -13.60 22.10 -1.83
CA VAL A 233 -13.62 20.64 -2.06
C VAL A 233 -12.21 20.16 -2.33
N PHE A 234 -11.76 19.14 -1.59
CA PHE A 234 -10.52 18.41 -1.87
C PHE A 234 -10.85 17.07 -2.54
N LEU A 235 -10.22 16.79 -3.69
CA LEU A 235 -10.43 15.55 -4.44
C LEU A 235 -9.29 14.56 -4.18
N GLY A 236 -9.57 13.53 -3.39
CA GLY A 236 -8.63 12.47 -2.99
C GLY A 236 -9.07 11.08 -3.47
N THR A 237 -9.70 10.97 -4.64
CA THR A 237 -10.34 9.73 -5.13
C THR A 237 -9.37 8.67 -5.65
N GLY A 238 -8.09 9.00 -5.81
CA GLY A 238 -7.05 8.09 -6.26
C GLY A 238 -7.23 7.55 -7.69
N ALA A 239 -6.50 6.49 -8.01
CA ALA A 239 -6.54 5.79 -9.29
C ALA A 239 -7.02 4.34 -9.08
N GLY A 240 -8.33 4.13 -9.16
CA GLY A 240 -8.98 2.85 -8.83
C GLY A 240 -9.47 2.03 -10.03
N LEU A 241 -9.38 2.54 -11.26
CA LEU A 241 -9.89 1.84 -12.45
C LEU A 241 -8.82 0.87 -12.99
N PRO A 242 -9.07 -0.46 -13.04
CA PRO A 242 -8.07 -1.42 -13.47
C PRO A 242 -7.75 -1.31 -14.97
N MET A 243 -6.51 -1.61 -15.34
CA MET A 243 -6.10 -1.80 -16.73
C MET A 243 -6.12 -3.29 -17.11
N PHE A 244 -6.51 -3.55 -18.35
CA PHE A 244 -6.58 -4.88 -18.95
C PHE A 244 -5.56 -5.00 -20.10
N LEU A 245 -5.16 -6.24 -20.42
CA LEU A 245 -4.19 -6.59 -21.47
C LEU A 245 -4.72 -6.28 -22.87
N ASN A 246 -6.04 -6.35 -23.07
CA ASN A 246 -6.71 -6.29 -24.37
C ASN A 246 -6.21 -7.38 -25.33
N ILE A 247 -6.16 -8.62 -24.84
CA ILE A 247 -5.75 -9.80 -25.62
C ILE A 247 -6.91 -10.81 -25.75
N PRO A 248 -6.87 -11.71 -26.74
CA PRO A 248 -7.89 -12.76 -26.86
C PRO A 248 -7.99 -13.61 -25.59
N GLY A 249 -9.22 -13.93 -25.17
CA GLY A 249 -9.51 -14.75 -23.99
C GLY A 249 -9.54 -14.03 -22.65
N GLU A 250 -9.38 -12.70 -22.61
CA GLU A 250 -9.38 -11.93 -21.35
C GLU A 250 -10.72 -11.92 -20.59
N ASN A 251 -11.83 -12.29 -21.26
CA ASN A 251 -13.17 -12.38 -20.66
C ASN A 251 -13.57 -13.80 -20.24
N LEU A 252 -12.63 -14.75 -20.21
CA LEU A 252 -12.90 -16.12 -19.74
C LEU A 252 -13.25 -16.14 -18.24
N ASN A 253 -13.93 -17.20 -17.80
CA ASN A 253 -14.12 -17.46 -16.39
C ASN A 253 -12.78 -17.80 -15.72
N GLY A 254 -12.57 -17.31 -14.50
CA GLY A 254 -11.29 -17.46 -13.78
C GLY A 254 -10.28 -16.34 -14.06
N ILE A 255 -10.65 -15.33 -14.88
CA ILE A 255 -9.86 -14.12 -15.06
C ILE A 255 -10.34 -13.05 -14.09
N TYR A 256 -9.41 -12.47 -13.33
CA TYR A 256 -9.67 -11.35 -12.43
C TYR A 256 -8.84 -10.14 -12.81
N SER A 257 -9.40 -8.94 -12.64
CA SER A 257 -8.54 -7.79 -12.34
C SER A 257 -7.99 -7.94 -10.92
N ALA A 258 -6.76 -7.49 -10.68
CA ALA A 258 -6.20 -7.49 -9.32
C ALA A 258 -7.06 -6.66 -8.35
N ASN A 259 -7.69 -5.60 -8.84
CA ASN A 259 -8.63 -4.79 -8.05
C ASN A 259 -9.81 -5.62 -7.56
N GLU A 260 -10.46 -6.40 -8.44
CA GLU A 260 -11.55 -7.28 -8.04
C GLU A 260 -11.06 -8.35 -7.05
N PHE A 261 -9.99 -9.06 -7.41
CA PHE A 261 -9.45 -10.14 -6.59
C PHE A 261 -9.11 -9.67 -5.18
N LEU A 262 -8.33 -8.59 -5.07
CA LEU A 262 -7.94 -8.02 -3.78
C LEU A 262 -9.12 -7.40 -3.04
N THR A 263 -10.09 -6.79 -3.71
CA THR A 263 -11.31 -6.29 -3.05
C THR A 263 -12.10 -7.43 -2.42
N ARG A 264 -12.32 -8.53 -3.15
CA ARG A 264 -13.03 -9.70 -2.61
C ARG A 264 -12.26 -10.32 -1.44
N VAL A 265 -10.92 -10.42 -1.54
CA VAL A 265 -10.09 -11.01 -0.48
C VAL A 265 -10.03 -10.08 0.74
N ASN A 266 -9.72 -8.81 0.56
CA ASN A 266 -9.39 -7.90 1.66
C ASN A 266 -10.61 -7.20 2.24
N LEU A 267 -11.41 -6.53 1.40
CA LEU A 267 -12.57 -5.76 1.85
C LEU A 267 -13.70 -6.69 2.24
N MET A 268 -14.00 -7.66 1.38
CA MET A 268 -15.11 -8.58 1.59
C MET A 268 -14.74 -9.83 2.40
N LYS A 269 -13.46 -9.95 2.81
CA LYS A 269 -12.92 -11.07 3.61
C LYS A 269 -13.25 -12.44 3.02
N GLY A 270 -13.24 -12.57 1.70
CA GLY A 270 -13.61 -13.81 1.00
C GLY A 270 -12.73 -15.01 1.33
N TYR A 271 -11.55 -14.80 1.93
CA TYR A 271 -10.71 -15.87 2.48
C TYR A 271 -11.33 -16.57 3.71
N ARG A 272 -12.42 -16.03 4.27
CA ARG A 272 -13.19 -16.61 5.38
C ARG A 272 -14.52 -17.21 4.95
N PHE A 273 -14.79 -17.32 3.65
CA PHE A 273 -16.01 -17.96 3.17
C PHE A 273 -16.14 -19.40 3.74
N PRO A 274 -17.33 -19.83 4.22
CA PRO A 274 -18.64 -19.15 4.15
C PRO A 274 -18.99 -18.29 5.38
N GLU A 275 -18.06 -17.97 6.28
CA GLU A 275 -18.33 -17.03 7.39
C GLU A 275 -18.65 -15.61 6.87
N TYR A 276 -18.04 -15.23 5.75
CA TYR A 276 -18.38 -14.04 4.97
C TYR A 276 -18.97 -14.47 3.64
N ASP A 277 -20.01 -13.78 3.19
CA ASP A 277 -20.85 -14.21 2.06
C ASP A 277 -20.17 -14.13 0.69
N THR A 278 -19.10 -13.34 0.55
CA THR A 278 -18.45 -13.13 -0.76
C THR A 278 -17.48 -14.28 -1.06
N PRO A 279 -17.72 -15.10 -2.09
CA PRO A 279 -16.77 -16.13 -2.48
C PRO A 279 -15.59 -15.54 -3.26
N VAL A 280 -14.47 -16.26 -3.22
CA VAL A 280 -13.30 -16.04 -4.09
C VAL A 280 -12.92 -17.38 -4.70
N LYS A 281 -13.04 -17.51 -6.02
CA LYS A 281 -12.54 -18.72 -6.71
C LYS A 281 -11.04 -18.60 -6.86
N VAL A 282 -10.32 -19.56 -6.29
CA VAL A 282 -8.89 -19.75 -6.48
C VAL A 282 -8.67 -21.11 -7.14
N GLY A 283 -7.86 -21.11 -8.20
CA GLY A 283 -7.46 -22.31 -8.93
C GLY A 283 -6.34 -23.06 -8.21
N ARG A 284 -5.98 -24.23 -8.73
CA ARG A 284 -4.79 -24.95 -8.25
C ARG A 284 -3.52 -24.28 -8.76
N LYS A 285 -3.55 -23.83 -10.02
CA LYS A 285 -2.46 -23.10 -10.67
C LYS A 285 -2.91 -21.69 -11.02
N VAL A 286 -2.20 -20.68 -10.51
CA VAL A 286 -2.57 -19.27 -10.67
C VAL A 286 -1.45 -18.49 -11.35
N ALA A 287 -1.75 -17.75 -12.41
CA ALA A 287 -0.84 -16.75 -12.97
C ALA A 287 -1.24 -15.34 -12.55
N VAL A 288 -0.28 -14.52 -12.16
CA VAL A 288 -0.46 -13.09 -11.87
C VAL A 288 0.40 -12.29 -12.84
N VAL A 289 -0.24 -11.48 -13.69
CA VAL A 289 0.44 -10.70 -14.72
C VAL A 289 0.80 -9.33 -14.18
N GLY A 290 2.08 -9.09 -13.90
CA GLY A 290 2.58 -7.83 -13.35
C GLY A 290 3.84 -8.01 -12.51
N GLY A 291 4.43 -6.89 -12.06
CA GLY A 291 5.64 -6.91 -11.23
C GLY A 291 5.68 -5.89 -10.10
N GLY A 292 4.57 -5.19 -9.86
CA GLY A 292 4.45 -4.22 -8.76
C GLY A 292 3.91 -4.85 -7.47
N ASN A 293 3.75 -4.03 -6.43
CA ASN A 293 3.20 -4.47 -5.15
C ASN A 293 1.83 -5.14 -5.30
N VAL A 294 0.97 -4.65 -6.18
CA VAL A 294 -0.35 -5.25 -6.46
C VAL A 294 -0.21 -6.69 -6.98
N ALA A 295 0.81 -6.97 -7.81
CA ALA A 295 1.08 -8.32 -8.29
C ALA A 295 1.60 -9.23 -7.18
N MET A 296 2.53 -8.73 -6.35
CA MET A 296 3.03 -9.48 -5.18
C MET A 296 1.91 -9.82 -4.20
N ASP A 297 1.08 -8.82 -3.87
CA ASP A 297 -0.07 -8.97 -2.97
C ASP A 297 -1.06 -9.99 -3.51
N SER A 298 -1.41 -9.91 -4.81
CA SER A 298 -2.33 -10.86 -5.46
C SER A 298 -1.78 -12.29 -5.45
N ALA A 299 -0.51 -12.47 -5.79
CA ALA A 299 0.13 -13.79 -5.80
C ALA A 299 0.18 -14.42 -4.40
N ARG A 300 0.55 -13.62 -3.40
CA ARG A 300 0.65 -14.05 -2.00
C ARG A 300 -0.72 -14.33 -1.37
N CYS A 301 -1.76 -13.59 -1.78
CA CYS A 301 -3.15 -13.91 -1.43
C CYS A 301 -3.61 -15.23 -2.08
N ALA A 302 -3.33 -15.44 -3.37
CA ALA A 302 -3.69 -16.68 -4.07
C ALA A 302 -3.07 -17.93 -3.41
N LEU A 303 -1.80 -17.84 -3.00
CA LEU A 303 -1.12 -18.91 -2.26
C LEU A 303 -1.83 -19.23 -0.93
N ARG A 304 -2.19 -18.19 -0.16
CA ARG A 304 -2.88 -18.32 1.13
C ARG A 304 -4.28 -18.89 1.02
N LEU A 305 -4.93 -18.68 -0.12
CA LEU A 305 -6.24 -19.25 -0.46
C LEU A 305 -6.16 -20.71 -0.93
N GLY A 306 -4.97 -21.30 -0.99
CA GLY A 306 -4.79 -22.73 -1.22
C GLY A 306 -4.32 -23.12 -2.61
N ALA A 307 -3.85 -22.17 -3.44
CA ALA A 307 -3.20 -22.53 -4.71
C ALA A 307 -1.99 -23.44 -4.47
N ASP A 308 -1.82 -24.45 -5.33
CA ASP A 308 -0.68 -25.37 -5.35
C ASP A 308 0.54 -24.68 -5.95
N GLU A 309 0.34 -23.94 -7.04
CA GLU A 309 1.37 -23.20 -7.75
C GLU A 309 0.90 -21.79 -8.09
N VAL A 310 1.74 -20.79 -7.82
CA VAL A 310 1.49 -19.39 -8.17
C VAL A 310 2.67 -18.86 -8.97
N TYR A 311 2.37 -18.27 -10.12
CA TYR A 311 3.35 -17.69 -11.03
C TYR A 311 3.20 -16.17 -11.11
N ILE A 312 4.28 -15.43 -10.91
CA ILE A 312 4.40 -14.06 -11.38
C ILE A 312 4.84 -14.10 -12.85
N VAL A 313 4.03 -13.54 -13.75
CA VAL A 313 4.37 -13.34 -15.17
C VAL A 313 4.75 -11.89 -15.37
N TYR A 314 6.03 -11.63 -15.61
CA TYR A 314 6.55 -10.26 -15.71
C TYR A 314 7.42 -10.06 -16.94
N ARG A 315 7.11 -9.02 -17.70
CA ARG A 315 7.76 -8.72 -18.99
C ARG A 315 9.21 -8.22 -18.90
N ARG A 316 9.73 -7.92 -17.71
CA ARG A 316 11.13 -7.45 -17.50
C ARG A 316 11.87 -8.37 -16.52
N SER A 317 13.09 -8.01 -16.14
CA SER A 317 13.86 -8.74 -15.13
C SER A 317 13.49 -8.30 -13.71
N GLU A 318 14.01 -9.00 -12.72
CA GLU A 318 13.83 -8.67 -11.30
C GLU A 318 14.33 -7.26 -10.96
N ALA A 319 15.40 -6.79 -11.62
CA ALA A 319 15.99 -5.48 -11.37
C ALA A 319 15.03 -4.33 -11.73
N GLU A 320 14.12 -4.53 -12.69
CA GLU A 320 13.15 -3.53 -13.11
C GLU A 320 11.81 -3.61 -12.36
N MET A 321 11.63 -4.58 -11.45
CA MET A 321 10.39 -4.74 -10.70
C MET A 321 10.13 -3.53 -9.81
N PRO A 322 8.97 -2.86 -9.94
CA PRO A 322 8.62 -1.71 -9.10
C PRO A 322 8.06 -2.10 -7.72
N ALA A 323 7.92 -3.41 -7.44
CA ALA A 323 7.53 -3.87 -6.10
C ALA A 323 8.60 -3.54 -5.06
N ARG A 324 8.15 -3.33 -3.82
CA ARG A 324 9.03 -3.14 -2.67
C ARG A 324 9.87 -4.39 -2.49
N ARG A 325 11.19 -4.24 -2.29
CA ARG A 325 12.14 -5.36 -2.33
C ARG A 325 11.79 -6.44 -1.30
N GLU A 326 11.41 -6.03 -0.09
CA GLU A 326 10.98 -6.93 0.98
C GLU A 326 9.76 -7.79 0.58
N GLU A 327 8.86 -7.29 -0.26
CA GLU A 327 7.70 -8.08 -0.71
C GLU A 327 8.05 -9.08 -1.82
N VAL A 328 9.04 -8.76 -2.66
CA VAL A 328 9.61 -9.71 -3.64
C VAL A 328 10.31 -10.85 -2.92
N GLU A 329 11.17 -10.53 -1.94
CA GLU A 329 11.84 -11.52 -1.08
C GLU A 329 10.81 -12.39 -0.35
N ASN A 330 9.80 -11.77 0.27
CA ASN A 330 8.75 -12.52 0.98
C ASN A 330 7.99 -13.48 0.05
N ALA A 331 7.70 -13.06 -1.19
CA ALA A 331 7.04 -13.89 -2.19
C ALA A 331 7.91 -15.09 -2.61
N GLN A 332 9.21 -14.87 -2.82
CA GLN A 332 10.17 -15.93 -3.15
C GLN A 332 10.32 -16.93 -2.00
N GLU A 333 10.46 -16.45 -0.77
CA GLU A 333 10.53 -17.29 0.45
C GLU A 333 9.26 -18.14 0.64
N GLU A 334 8.10 -17.62 0.24
CA GLU A 334 6.81 -18.33 0.30
C GLU A 334 6.61 -19.33 -0.86
N GLY A 335 7.53 -19.38 -1.84
CA GLY A 335 7.52 -20.35 -2.93
C GLY A 335 6.83 -19.89 -4.22
N ILE A 336 6.54 -18.59 -4.37
CA ILE A 336 5.97 -18.04 -5.61
C ILE A 336 7.02 -18.12 -6.73
N GLN A 337 6.61 -18.61 -7.90
CA GLN A 337 7.49 -18.81 -9.05
C GLN A 337 7.51 -17.57 -9.94
N PHE A 338 8.70 -17.09 -10.32
CA PHE A 338 8.84 -15.89 -11.14
C PHE A 338 9.16 -16.27 -12.59
N LYS A 339 8.21 -16.05 -13.49
CA LYS A 339 8.38 -16.11 -14.96
C LYS A 339 8.74 -14.71 -15.46
N LEU A 340 10.01 -14.35 -15.26
CA LEU A 340 10.58 -13.09 -15.73
C LEU A 340 10.77 -13.10 -17.24
N LEU A 341 10.95 -11.92 -17.84
CA LEU A 341 11.10 -11.74 -19.28
C LEU A 341 10.01 -12.50 -20.07
N THR A 342 8.78 -12.46 -19.58
CA THR A 342 7.65 -13.22 -20.11
C THR A 342 6.46 -12.28 -20.25
N ASN A 343 5.79 -12.30 -21.41
CA ASN A 343 4.60 -11.49 -21.65
C ASN A 343 3.45 -12.33 -22.24
N PRO A 344 2.19 -12.11 -21.81
CA PRO A 344 1.05 -12.84 -22.37
C PRO A 344 0.76 -12.48 -23.84
N LYS A 345 0.29 -13.46 -24.60
CA LYS A 345 -0.18 -13.36 -25.99
C LYS A 345 -1.69 -13.51 -26.10
N ARG A 346 -2.25 -14.54 -25.47
CA ARG A 346 -3.68 -14.85 -25.37
C ARG A 346 -3.94 -15.78 -24.21
N LEU A 347 -5.19 -15.84 -23.75
CA LEU A 347 -5.63 -16.79 -22.75
C LEU A 347 -6.41 -17.92 -23.43
N LEU A 348 -6.18 -19.14 -22.97
CA LEU A 348 -6.77 -20.36 -23.51
C LEU A 348 -7.93 -20.78 -22.62
N GLY A 349 -9.05 -21.17 -23.22
CA GLY A 349 -10.23 -21.61 -22.50
C GLY A 349 -10.73 -22.98 -22.96
N ASP A 350 -11.49 -23.65 -22.10
CA ASP A 350 -12.23 -24.87 -22.43
C ASP A 350 -13.60 -24.58 -23.09
N GLU A 351 -14.37 -25.64 -23.33
CA GLU A 351 -15.72 -25.55 -23.92
C GLU A 351 -16.74 -24.83 -23.02
N GLU A 352 -16.48 -24.74 -21.71
CA GLU A 352 -17.29 -24.03 -20.72
C GLU A 352 -16.81 -22.59 -20.47
N ASN A 353 -15.84 -22.12 -21.27
CA ASN A 353 -15.19 -20.81 -21.16
C ASN A 353 -14.41 -20.59 -19.85
N TRP A 354 -13.93 -21.65 -19.20
CA TRP A 354 -12.95 -21.52 -18.12
C TRP A 354 -11.53 -21.44 -18.66
N VAL A 355 -10.72 -20.57 -18.06
CA VAL A 355 -9.29 -20.50 -18.39
C VAL A 355 -8.60 -21.83 -18.05
N THR A 356 -7.80 -22.32 -18.99
CA THR A 356 -6.99 -23.55 -18.86
C THR A 356 -5.50 -23.29 -19.04
N GLY A 357 -5.13 -22.13 -19.58
CA GLY A 357 -3.74 -21.76 -19.77
C GLY A 357 -3.54 -20.33 -20.24
N ILE A 358 -2.31 -19.85 -20.11
CA ILE A 358 -1.85 -18.57 -20.64
C ILE A 358 -0.74 -18.84 -21.66
N GLU A 359 -0.99 -18.49 -22.92
CA GLU A 359 0.04 -18.52 -23.96
C GLU A 359 0.88 -17.25 -23.82
N CYS A 360 2.17 -17.42 -23.63
CA CYS A 360 3.16 -16.37 -23.41
C CYS A 360 4.24 -16.43 -24.50
N TYR A 361 5.06 -15.38 -24.56
CA TYR A 361 6.32 -15.36 -25.30
C TYR A 361 7.42 -14.74 -24.44
N LYS A 362 8.67 -15.02 -24.80
CA LYS A 362 9.85 -14.48 -24.13
C LYS A 362 10.14 -13.05 -24.58
N MET A 363 10.70 -12.29 -23.66
CA MET A 363 11.23 -10.95 -23.87
C MET A 363 12.75 -10.96 -23.69
N GLU A 364 13.42 -9.95 -24.23
CA GLU A 364 14.77 -9.56 -23.87
C GLU A 364 14.80 -8.08 -23.45
N LEU A 365 15.84 -7.67 -22.73
CA LEU A 365 15.98 -6.27 -22.33
C LEU A 365 16.70 -5.47 -23.42
N GLY A 366 16.05 -4.44 -23.94
CA GLY A 366 16.64 -3.43 -24.80
C GLY A 366 17.14 -2.21 -24.02
N GLU A 367 17.11 -1.04 -24.66
CA GLU A 367 17.52 0.24 -24.07
C GLU A 367 16.56 0.74 -22.99
N PRO A 368 17.02 1.56 -22.02
CA PRO A 368 16.17 2.22 -21.04
C PRO A 368 15.00 3.01 -21.66
N ASP A 369 13.83 2.95 -21.02
CA ASP A 369 12.67 3.81 -21.29
C ASP A 369 12.75 5.14 -20.54
N ALA A 370 11.72 5.99 -20.69
CA ALA A 370 11.64 7.29 -20.01
C ALA A 370 11.62 7.19 -18.46
N SER A 371 11.29 6.02 -17.91
CA SER A 371 11.39 5.74 -16.47
C SER A 371 12.77 5.25 -16.04
N GLY A 372 13.74 5.18 -16.97
CA GLY A 372 15.10 4.68 -16.74
C GLY A 372 15.20 3.15 -16.72
N ARG A 373 14.10 2.42 -16.92
CA ARG A 373 14.07 0.95 -16.89
C ARG A 373 14.22 0.38 -18.29
N ARG A 374 14.98 -0.70 -18.45
CA ARG A 374 15.19 -1.33 -19.76
C ARG A 374 13.86 -1.77 -20.39
N ARG A 375 13.66 -1.43 -21.66
CA ARG A 375 12.47 -1.78 -22.43
C ARG A 375 12.45 -3.28 -22.71
N PRO A 376 11.31 -3.95 -22.56
CA PRO A 376 11.19 -5.34 -22.98
C PRO A 376 10.97 -5.39 -24.50
N VAL A 377 11.76 -6.21 -25.19
CA VAL A 377 11.68 -6.46 -26.64
C VAL A 377 11.27 -7.90 -26.86
N THR A 378 10.30 -8.14 -27.76
CA THR A 378 9.80 -9.50 -28.05
C THR A 378 10.87 -10.36 -28.70
N VAL A 379 11.03 -11.60 -28.23
CA VAL A 379 11.83 -12.63 -28.90
C VAL A 379 10.92 -13.44 -29.83
N PRO A 380 11.05 -13.36 -31.16
CA PRO A 380 10.17 -14.07 -32.10
C PRO A 380 10.29 -15.60 -31.98
N GLY A 381 9.18 -16.32 -32.16
CA GLY A 381 9.16 -17.80 -32.14
C GLY A 381 9.41 -18.42 -30.77
N SER A 382 9.26 -17.64 -29.69
CA SER A 382 9.52 -18.05 -28.32
C SER A 382 8.25 -18.38 -27.54
N GLU A 383 7.14 -18.62 -28.24
CA GLU A 383 5.85 -18.92 -27.65
C GLU A 383 5.85 -20.21 -26.83
N PHE A 384 5.17 -20.18 -25.69
CA PHE A 384 4.95 -21.33 -24.83
C PHE A 384 3.68 -21.14 -24.01
N VAL A 385 3.15 -22.23 -23.45
CA VAL A 385 1.95 -22.20 -22.61
C VAL A 385 2.33 -22.48 -21.15
N ILE A 386 1.68 -21.75 -20.24
CA ILE A 386 1.68 -22.05 -18.80
C ILE A 386 0.27 -22.52 -18.45
N ASP A 387 0.12 -23.76 -17.99
CA ASP A 387 -1.17 -24.32 -17.56
C ASP A 387 -1.63 -23.65 -16.26
N VAL A 388 -2.81 -23.01 -16.29
CA VAL A 388 -3.38 -22.28 -15.15
C VAL A 388 -4.91 -22.30 -15.18
N ASP A 389 -5.52 -22.32 -13.99
CA ASP A 389 -6.98 -22.33 -13.82
C ASP A 389 -7.53 -20.95 -13.41
N VAL A 390 -6.63 -20.02 -13.03
CA VAL A 390 -6.96 -18.63 -12.70
C VAL A 390 -5.84 -17.72 -13.19
N VAL A 391 -6.22 -16.55 -13.72
CA VAL A 391 -5.27 -15.48 -14.09
C VAL A 391 -5.70 -14.16 -13.44
N ILE A 392 -4.76 -13.47 -12.81
CA ILE A 392 -4.99 -12.17 -12.17
C ILE A 392 -4.19 -11.09 -12.89
N ILE A 393 -4.88 -10.08 -13.41
CA ILE A 393 -4.29 -8.99 -14.20
C ILE A 393 -3.92 -7.82 -13.27
N ALA A 394 -2.62 -7.58 -13.09
CA ALA A 394 -2.05 -6.59 -12.17
C ALA A 394 -1.16 -5.57 -12.90
N LEU A 395 -1.69 -4.96 -13.96
CA LEU A 395 -0.97 -4.00 -14.82
C LEU A 395 -0.89 -2.58 -14.26
N GLY A 396 -1.64 -2.29 -13.21
CA GLY A 396 -1.81 -0.96 -12.64
C GLY A 396 -3.24 -0.44 -12.84
N THR A 397 -3.44 0.81 -12.45
CA THR A 397 -4.74 1.45 -12.42
C THR A 397 -4.67 2.87 -12.99
N THR A 398 -5.83 3.39 -13.38
CA THR A 398 -6.03 4.76 -13.86
C THR A 398 -7.07 5.49 -13.01
N PRO A 399 -7.11 6.83 -13.03
CA PRO A 399 -8.18 7.60 -12.41
C PRO A 399 -9.55 7.23 -12.98
N ASN A 400 -10.58 7.19 -12.12
CA ASN A 400 -11.94 6.99 -12.57
C ASN A 400 -12.48 8.29 -13.19
N PRO A 401 -13.00 8.28 -14.43
CA PRO A 401 -13.48 9.49 -15.10
C PRO A 401 -14.75 10.07 -14.48
N LEU A 402 -15.39 9.40 -13.53
CA LEU A 402 -16.69 9.81 -12.97
C LEU A 402 -16.70 11.25 -12.44
N ILE A 403 -15.73 11.64 -11.61
CA ILE A 403 -15.69 13.00 -11.07
C ILE A 403 -15.43 14.02 -12.19
N ALA A 404 -14.51 13.71 -13.10
CA ALA A 404 -14.17 14.59 -14.21
C ALA A 404 -15.34 14.78 -15.18
N SER A 405 -16.14 13.74 -15.43
CA SER A 405 -17.28 13.81 -16.35
C SER A 405 -18.46 14.59 -15.80
N THR A 406 -18.55 14.76 -14.47
CA THR A 406 -19.63 15.49 -13.81
C THR A 406 -19.23 16.83 -13.22
N THR A 407 -17.97 17.25 -13.33
CA THR A 407 -17.47 18.52 -12.75
C THR A 407 -17.09 19.48 -13.86
N LYS A 408 -17.87 20.56 -14.03
CA LYS A 408 -17.63 21.51 -15.13
C LYS A 408 -16.31 22.26 -14.91
N GLY A 409 -15.51 22.36 -15.97
CA GLY A 409 -14.25 23.12 -15.94
C GLY A 409 -13.07 22.39 -15.26
N LEU A 410 -13.26 21.16 -14.76
CA LEU A 410 -12.16 20.37 -14.21
C LEU A 410 -11.28 19.82 -15.34
N GLN A 411 -10.06 20.33 -15.45
CA GLN A 411 -9.06 19.82 -16.39
C GLN A 411 -8.37 18.58 -15.81
N THR A 412 -8.27 17.52 -16.62
CA THR A 412 -7.56 16.28 -16.27
C THR A 412 -6.35 16.07 -17.18
N THR A 413 -5.31 15.44 -16.65
CA THR A 413 -4.05 15.12 -17.36
C THR A 413 -3.95 13.66 -17.74
#